data_AF-A0A645EVL3-F1
#
_entry.id   AF-A0A645EVL3-F1
#
_cell.length_a   1.000
_cell.length_b   1.000
_cell.length_c   1.000
_cell.angle_alpha   90.00
_cell.angle_beta   90.00
_cell.angle_gamma   90.00
#
_symmetry.space_group_name_H-M   'P 1'
#
loop_
_entity.id
_entity.type
_entity.pdbx_description
1 polymer ?
#
loop_
_entity_poly.entity_id
_entity_poly.type
_entity_poly.pdbx_seq_one_letter_code
_entity_poly.pdbx_strand_id
1 'polypeptide(L)'
;MLAVRQHKPCLHGQTLSLKAGPQRFESGWWEAADASPREDAIGLQAAPGLSKREYFVAHNAAAGWVWIFRDNDTRDWFLHGFYG
;
A
#
# COMPACT_ATOMS: atom_id res chain seq x y z
N MET A 1 11.30 1.71 3.94
CA MET A 1 11.10 2.28 2.60
C MET A 1 12.10 1.62 1.65
N LEU A 2 11.64 1.14 0.49
CA LEU A 2 12.49 0.58 -0.56
C LEU A 2 13.15 1.71 -1.34
N ALA A 3 14.41 1.52 -1.72
CA ALA A 3 15.08 2.45 -2.62
C ALA A 3 14.42 2.40 -4.00
N VAL A 4 14.40 3.51 -4.72
CA VAL A 4 13.87 3.58 -6.09
C VAL A 4 15.01 3.89 -7.05
N ARG A 5 15.16 3.07 -8.11
CA ARG A 5 16.10 3.32 -9.21
C ARG A 5 15.34 3.27 -10.51
N GLN A 6 15.47 4.32 -11.33
CA GLN A 6 14.77 4.43 -12.61
C GLN A 6 13.25 4.17 -12.49
N HIS A 7 12.63 4.75 -11.45
CA HIS A 7 11.20 4.58 -11.13
C HIS A 7 10.77 3.17 -10.73
N LYS A 8 11.71 2.26 -10.45
CA LYS A 8 11.44 0.90 -9.98
C LYS A 8 11.92 0.71 -8.54
N PRO A 9 11.13 0.05 -7.67
CA PRO A 9 11.56 -0.27 -6.32
C PRO A 9 12.71 -1.29 -6.37
N CYS A 10 13.64 -1.20 -5.42
CA CYS A 10 14.82 -2.04 -5.30
C CYS A 10 14.86 -2.75 -3.96
N LEU A 11 15.28 -4.01 -3.97
CA LEU A 11 15.51 -4.85 -2.79
C LEU A 11 16.81 -5.65 -2.99
N HIS A 12 17.64 -5.73 -1.95
CA HIS A 12 19.01 -6.29 -2.02
C HIS A 12 19.89 -5.66 -3.12
N GLY A 13 19.76 -4.34 -3.34
CA GLY A 13 20.54 -3.62 -4.34
C GLY A 13 20.11 -3.85 -5.80
N GLN A 14 19.13 -4.73 -6.05
CA GLN A 14 18.61 -5.04 -7.38
C GLN A 14 17.19 -4.50 -7.57
N THR A 15 16.84 -4.12 -8.79
CA THR A 15 15.49 -3.69 -9.14
C THR A 15 14.50 -4.85 -9.07
N LEU A 16 13.33 -4.60 -8.48
CA LEU A 16 12.22 -5.53 -8.45
C LEU A 16 11.41 -5.39 -9.75
N SER A 17 11.04 -6.54 -10.31
CA SER A 17 10.07 -6.60 -11.41
C SER A 17 8.68 -6.80 -10.85
N LEU A 18 7.78 -5.84 -11.07
CA LEU A 18 6.37 -5.97 -10.73
C LEU A 18 5.75 -7.07 -11.61
N LYS A 19 5.11 -8.06 -10.99
CA LYS A 19 4.51 -9.22 -11.64
C LYS A 19 2.99 -9.23 -11.58
N ALA A 20 2.41 -8.65 -10.53
CA ALA A 20 0.96 -8.44 -10.41
C ALA A 20 0.63 -7.15 -9.66
N GLY A 21 -0.58 -6.61 -9.86
CA GLY A 21 -1.07 -5.37 -9.25
C GLY A 21 -1.20 -4.20 -10.26
N PRO A 22 -1.64 -3.00 -9.82
CA PRO A 22 -1.97 -2.64 -8.43
C PRO A 22 -3.29 -3.25 -7.98
N GLN A 23 -3.27 -3.99 -6.87
CA GLN A 23 -4.48 -4.32 -6.15
C GLN A 23 -4.69 -3.26 -5.06
N ARG A 24 -5.81 -2.55 -5.15
CA ARG A 24 -6.15 -1.48 -4.20
C ARG A 24 -6.85 -2.11 -3.00
N PHE A 25 -6.31 -1.86 -1.82
CA PHE A 25 -6.97 -2.21 -0.58
C PHE A 25 -7.24 -0.92 0.20
N GLU A 26 -8.51 -0.58 0.31
CA GLU A 26 -8.98 0.54 1.12
C GLU A 26 -9.44 -0.04 2.46
N SER A 27 -8.56 -0.06 3.46
CA SER A 27 -8.93 -0.48 4.81
C SER A 27 -9.58 0.71 5.51
N GLY A 28 -10.90 0.84 5.42
CA GLY A 28 -11.66 1.59 6.40
C GLY A 28 -11.56 0.83 7.72
N TRP A 29 -10.85 1.37 8.70
CA TRP A 29 -10.79 0.79 10.04
C TRP A 29 -12.21 0.64 10.59
N TRP A 30 -12.50 -0.50 11.23
CA TRP A 30 -13.82 -0.86 11.79
C TRP A 30 -14.42 0.17 12.77
N GLU A 31 -13.67 1.20 13.18
CA GLU A 31 -14.04 2.28 14.11
C GLU A 31 -15.10 3.27 13.58
N ALA A 32 -15.46 3.23 12.29
CA ALA A 32 -16.58 4.04 11.80
C ALA A 32 -17.96 3.58 12.35
N ALA A 33 -18.01 2.42 13.01
CA ALA A 33 -19.25 1.88 13.58
C ALA A 33 -19.59 2.39 15.00
N ASP A 34 -18.65 3.01 15.71
CA ASP A 34 -18.88 3.60 17.05
C ASP A 34 -19.40 5.05 16.98
N ALA A 35 -19.21 5.72 15.85
CA ALA A 35 -19.68 7.09 15.65
C ALA A 35 -21.21 7.10 15.54
N SER A 36 -21.87 7.11 16.70
CA SER A 36 -23.28 7.49 16.83
C SER A 36 -23.48 8.80 16.05
N PRO A 37 -24.30 8.83 15.00
CA PRO A 37 -24.39 10.00 14.14
C PRO A 37 -24.98 11.14 14.97
N ARG A 38 -24.20 12.22 15.16
CA ARG A 38 -24.78 13.50 15.55
C ARG A 38 -25.54 14.04 14.34
N GLU A 39 -26.85 14.24 14.52
CA GLU A 39 -27.83 14.51 13.46
C GLU A 39 -27.65 15.85 12.71
N ASP A 40 -26.57 16.60 12.96
CA ASP A 40 -26.32 17.93 12.41
C ASP A 40 -25.09 18.05 11.48
N ALA A 41 -24.39 16.96 11.16
CA ALA A 41 -23.23 17.02 10.25
C ALA A 41 -23.65 16.88 8.77
N ILE A 42 -23.88 18.02 8.11
CA ILE A 42 -23.88 18.12 6.64
C ILE A 42 -22.45 17.86 6.14
N GLY A 43 -22.27 16.72 5.46
CA GLY A 43 -21.06 16.43 4.71
C GLY A 43 -20.42 15.13 5.17
N LEU A 44 -20.50 14.12 4.31
CA LEU A 44 -19.81 12.84 4.43
C LEU A 44 -18.29 13.09 4.52
N GLN A 45 -17.79 13.35 5.72
CA GLN A 45 -16.36 13.48 5.97
C GLN A 45 -15.77 12.09 5.76
N ALA A 46 -15.04 11.91 4.67
CA ALA A 46 -14.25 10.71 4.42
C ALA A 46 -13.47 10.40 5.71
N ALA A 47 -13.76 9.24 6.30
CA ALA A 47 -13.23 8.87 7.61
C ALA A 47 -11.71 9.12 7.66
N PRO A 48 -11.19 9.84 8.68
CA PRO A 48 -9.75 10.05 8.84
C PRO A 48 -9.11 8.70 9.16
N GLY A 49 -8.60 8.00 8.15
CA GLY A 49 -8.00 6.67 8.35
C GLY A 49 -7.93 5.75 7.12
N LEU A 50 -8.49 6.14 5.98
CA LEU A 50 -8.35 5.35 4.74
C LEU A 50 -6.95 5.52 4.13
N SER A 51 -5.93 4.87 4.69
CA SER A 51 -4.63 4.75 4.02
C SER A 51 -4.80 3.95 2.72
N LYS A 52 -4.77 4.64 1.58
CA LYS A 52 -4.93 4.01 0.26
C LYS A 52 -3.58 3.43 -0.18
N ARG A 53 -3.40 2.12 0.01
CA ARG A 53 -2.18 1.42 -0.39
C ARG A 53 -2.44 0.62 -1.67
N GLU A 54 -1.51 0.68 -2.60
CA GLU A 54 -1.50 -0.13 -3.81
C GLU A 54 -0.54 -1.29 -3.63
N TYR A 55 -1.06 -2.52 -3.59
CA TYR A 55 -0.25 -3.73 -3.40
C TYR A 55 0.17 -4.34 -4.73
N PHE A 56 1.39 -4.86 -4.75
CA PHE A 56 1.99 -5.51 -5.89
C PHE A 56 2.72 -6.78 -5.46
N VAL A 57 2.64 -7.80 -6.30
CA VAL A 57 3.58 -8.92 -6.24
C VAL A 57 4.77 -8.56 -7.12
N ALA A 58 5.98 -8.68 -6.59
CA ALA A 58 7.20 -8.39 -7.31
C ALA A 58 8.22 -9.52 -7.14
N HIS A 59 9.21 -9.56 -8.03
CA HIS A 59 10.23 -10.60 -8.02
C HIS A 59 11.58 -10.06 -8.48
N ASN A 60 12.66 -10.55 -7.87
CA ASN A 60 14.01 -10.52 -8.44
C ASN A 60 14.78 -11.80 -8.05
N ALA A 61 15.94 -12.02 -8.66
CA ALA A 61 16.71 -13.24 -8.42
C ALA A 61 17.30 -13.36 -7.01
N ALA A 62 17.57 -12.24 -6.33
CA ALA A 62 18.15 -12.25 -4.98
C ALA A 62 17.12 -12.45 -3.86
N ALA A 63 15.92 -11.88 -4.00
CA ALA A 63 14.86 -11.88 -3.00
C ALA A 63 13.81 -12.96 -3.24
N GLY A 64 13.73 -13.51 -4.46
CA GLY A 64 12.60 -14.33 -4.88
C GLY A 64 11.31 -13.51 -5.01
N TRP A 65 10.18 -14.12 -4.66
CA TRP A 65 8.87 -13.48 -4.73
C TRP A 65 8.58 -12.68 -3.47
N VAL A 66 8.15 -11.44 -3.64
CA VAL A 66 7.85 -10.52 -2.53
C VAL A 66 6.55 -9.78 -2.78
N TRP A 67 5.87 -9.44 -1.69
CA TRP A 67 4.76 -8.51 -1.69
C TRP A 67 5.30 -7.14 -1.29
N ILE A 68 5.00 -6.14 -2.10
CA ILE A 68 5.34 -4.75 -1.84
C ILE A 68 4.08 -3.90 -1.95
N PHE A 69 4.09 -2.74 -1.31
CA PHE A 69 3.03 -1.76 -1.53
C PHE A 69 3.61 -0.37 -1.79
N ARG A 70 2.84 0.42 -2.53
CA ARG A 70 3.06 1.85 -2.70
C ARG A 70 2.02 2.61 -1.90
N ASP A 71 2.49 3.55 -1.09
CA ASP A 71 1.62 4.52 -0.43
C ASP A 71 1.10 5.53 -1.46
N ASN A 72 -0.20 5.80 -1.53
CA ASN A 72 -0.72 6.73 -2.54
C ASN A 72 -0.44 8.20 -2.21
N ASP A 73 -0.29 8.53 -0.93
CA ASP A 73 -0.06 9.92 -0.49
C ASP A 73 1.40 10.28 -0.69
N THR A 74 2.33 9.45 -0.20
CA THR A 74 3.77 9.73 -0.32
C THR A 74 4.39 9.21 -1.61
N ARG A 75 3.73 8.28 -2.31
CA ARG A 75 4.25 7.53 -3.47
C ARG A 75 5.48 6.67 -3.16
N ASP A 76 5.79 6.47 -1.87
CA ASP A 76 6.91 5.64 -1.44
C ASP A 76 6.59 4.16 -1.51
N TRP A 77 7.64 3.37 -1.72
CA TRP A 77 7.56 1.91 -1.80
C TRP A 77 7.97 1.27 -0.47
N PHE A 78 7.25 0.21 -0.09
CA PHE A 78 7.50 -0.53 1.13
C PHE A 78 7.41 -2.03 0.88
N LEU A 79 8.22 -2.80 1.59
CA LEU A 79 8.12 -4.26 1.61
C LEU A 79 7.01 -4.66 2.58
N HIS A 80 6.08 -5.50 2.11
CA HIS A 80 5.05 -6.11 2.95
C HIS A 80 5.52 -7.47 3.49
N GLY A 81 6.12 -8.31 2.64
CA GLY A 81 6.60 -9.63 3.04
C GLY A 81 7.22 -10.42 1.88
N PHE A 82 7.79 -11.58 2.21
CA PHE A 82 8.31 -12.55 1.26
C PHE A 82 7.28 -13.66 1.01
N TYR A 83 7.33 -14.28 -0.16
CA TYR A 83 6.50 -15.43 -0.51
C TYR A 83 7.38 -16.65 -0.73
N GLY A 84 7.13 -17.71 0.04
CA GLY A 84 7.90 -18.96 0.02
C GLY A 84 8.26 -19.43 1.41
#